data_AF-A0A6G3WQP3-F1
#
_entry.id   AF-A0A6G3WQP3-F1
#
_cell.length_a   1.000
_cell.length_b   1.000
_cell.length_c   1.000
_cell.angle_alpha   90.00
_cell.angle_beta   90.00
_cell.angle_gamma   90.00
#
_symmetry.space_group_name_H-M   'P 1'
#
loop_
_entity.id
_entity.type
_entity.pdbx_description
1 polymer ?
#
loop_
_entity_poly.entity_id
_entity_poly.type
_entity_poly.pdbx_seq_one_letter_code
_entity_poly.pdbx_strand_id
1 'polypeptide(L)'
;IGEGEKDEAPMLFNGERVGDGTGAEVDIAVDPIDGTTLNAKGMPNAIAVLAAADRGAMFDPSAVFYMDKLVTGPEAADFVDINAPVSVNIRRVARAKNSMPEDVTVVILDRPRHEGIVKEIRETGARIKFISDGDVAGSIMAAREGTGVDLL
;
A
#
# COMPACT_ATOMS: atom_id res chain seq x y z
N ILE A 1 -5.12 13.76 5.62
CA ILE A 1 -4.04 12.84 6.05
C ILE A 1 -2.73 13.59 5.86
N GLY A 2 -1.90 13.74 6.90
CA GLY A 2 -0.65 14.49 6.81
C GLY A 2 0.35 14.05 7.89
N GLU A 3 1.25 14.95 8.29
CA GLU A 3 2.38 14.65 9.19
C GLU A 3 1.96 14.34 10.64
N GLY A 4 0.72 14.63 11.03
CA GLY A 4 0.18 14.35 12.36
C GLY A 4 -0.77 15.45 12.87
N GLU A 5 -0.96 15.48 14.18
CA GLU A 5 -1.75 16.53 14.85
C GLU A 5 -0.96 17.84 14.94
N LYS A 6 -1.67 18.97 15.00
CA LYS A 6 -1.08 20.32 14.95
C LYS A 6 0.02 20.57 15.99
N ASP A 7 -0.13 19.96 17.17
CA ASP A 7 0.83 20.15 18.27
C ASP A 7 2.16 19.40 18.03
N GLU A 8 2.14 18.37 17.17
CA GLU A 8 3.31 17.53 16.85
C GLU A 8 3.87 17.82 15.44
N ALA A 9 3.04 18.35 14.54
CA ALA A 9 3.38 18.67 13.16
C ALA A 9 3.23 20.18 12.89
N PRO A 10 4.34 20.93 12.69
CA PRO A 10 4.28 22.38 12.44
C PRO A 10 3.76 22.74 11.05
N MET A 11 3.74 21.79 10.11
CA MET A 11 3.25 21.95 8.74
C MET A 11 2.54 20.67 8.32
N LEU A 12 1.56 20.80 7.42
CA LEU A 12 0.73 19.72 6.88
C LEU A 12 0.04 18.89 7.98
N PHE A 13 -0.42 19.57 9.04
CA PHE A 13 -1.13 18.91 10.13
C PHE A 13 -2.59 18.60 9.77
N ASN A 14 -3.19 17.66 10.50
CA ASN A 14 -4.58 17.28 10.29
C ASN A 14 -5.51 18.49 10.48
N GLY A 15 -6.26 18.83 9.41
CA GLY A 15 -7.17 19.97 9.39
C GLY A 15 -6.56 21.30 8.96
N GLU A 16 -5.28 21.34 8.60
CA GLU A 16 -4.67 22.52 8.00
C GLU A 16 -5.38 22.91 6.69
N ARG A 17 -5.62 24.20 6.49
CA ARG A 17 -6.18 24.75 5.25
C ARG A 17 -5.05 25.06 4.28
N VAL A 18 -5.09 24.43 3.11
CA VAL A 18 -4.09 24.60 2.04
C VAL A 18 -4.76 25.08 0.74
N GLY A 19 -3.97 25.63 -0.19
CA GLY A 19 -4.43 26.19 -1.46
C GLY A 19 -4.60 27.71 -1.44
N ASP A 20 -4.98 28.29 -2.58
CA ASP A 20 -5.18 29.74 -2.74
C ASP A 20 -6.58 30.23 -2.30
N GLY A 21 -7.44 29.31 -1.86
CA GLY A 21 -8.79 29.58 -1.40
C GLY A 21 -9.85 29.62 -2.51
N THR A 22 -9.49 29.27 -3.75
CA THR A 22 -10.41 29.18 -4.89
C THR A 22 -10.72 27.73 -5.26
N GLY A 23 -11.87 27.49 -5.90
CA GLY A 23 -12.29 26.15 -6.33
C GLY A 23 -13.16 25.41 -5.30
N ALA A 24 -13.37 24.12 -5.53
CA ALA A 24 -14.16 23.26 -4.66
C ALA A 24 -13.36 22.86 -3.41
N GLU A 25 -14.04 22.71 -2.27
CA GLU A 25 -13.43 22.09 -1.09
C GLU A 25 -13.16 20.60 -1.36
N VAL A 26 -11.95 20.17 -1.03
CA VAL A 26 -11.48 18.79 -1.23
C VAL A 26 -10.78 18.27 0.01
N ASP A 27 -10.77 16.96 0.19
CA ASP A 27 -9.87 16.31 1.13
C ASP A 27 -8.50 16.12 0.48
N ILE A 28 -7.45 16.37 1.27
CA ILE A 28 -6.06 16.20 0.86
C ILE A 28 -5.38 15.17 1.76
N ALA A 29 -4.68 14.25 1.12
CA ALA A 29 -3.75 13.33 1.75
C ALA A 29 -2.36 13.58 1.18
N VAL A 30 -1.38 13.77 2.06
CA VAL A 30 0.02 13.98 1.70
C VAL A 30 0.90 13.01 2.48
N ASP A 31 1.85 12.43 1.77
CA ASP A 31 3.00 11.75 2.34
C ASP A 31 4.24 12.28 1.60
N PRO A 32 4.92 13.30 2.15
CA PRO A 32 6.05 13.92 1.48
C PRO A 32 7.16 12.94 1.11
N ILE A 33 7.37 11.89 1.91
CA ILE A 33 8.34 10.83 1.64
C ILE A 33 7.85 9.50 2.22
N ASP A 34 7.18 8.70 1.39
CA ASP A 34 6.93 7.29 1.69
C ASP A 34 8.27 6.54 1.62
N GLY A 35 8.82 6.22 2.79
CA GLY A 35 10.16 5.65 2.94
C GLY A 35 11.25 6.69 3.24
N THR A 36 11.08 7.49 4.30
CA THR A 36 12.13 8.40 4.81
C THR A 36 13.50 7.74 4.99
N THR A 37 13.53 6.50 5.51
CA THR A 37 14.75 5.70 5.65
C THR A 37 15.37 5.32 4.30
N LEU A 38 14.54 5.00 3.31
CA LEU A 38 15.01 4.69 1.96
C LEU A 38 15.69 5.92 1.35
N ASN A 39 15.05 7.09 1.45
CA ASN A 39 15.59 8.35 0.97
C ASN A 39 16.92 8.69 1.66
N ALA A 40 16.97 8.60 3.00
CA ALA A 40 18.17 8.90 3.78
C ALA A 40 19.37 8.00 3.44
N LYS A 41 19.12 6.76 2.99
CA LYS A 41 20.15 5.78 2.64
C LYS A 41 20.43 5.69 1.14
N GLY A 42 19.76 6.49 0.31
CA GLY A 42 19.87 6.40 -1.15
C GLY A 42 19.38 5.06 -1.72
N MET A 43 18.43 4.42 -1.05
CA MET A 43 17.80 3.18 -1.49
C MET A 43 16.65 3.48 -2.47
N PRO A 44 16.34 2.56 -3.40
CA PRO A 44 15.26 2.75 -4.35
C PRO A 44 13.88 2.75 -3.68
N ASN A 45 12.87 3.22 -4.42
CA ASN A 45 11.44 3.21 -4.07
C ASN A 45 10.98 4.19 -2.98
N ALA A 46 11.80 5.17 -2.59
CA ALA A 46 11.29 6.36 -1.90
C ALA A 46 10.50 7.22 -2.89
N ILE A 47 9.26 7.60 -2.55
CA ILE A 47 8.40 8.43 -3.40
C ILE A 47 7.73 9.54 -2.58
N ALA A 48 7.37 10.65 -3.24
CA ALA A 48 6.49 11.67 -2.69
C ALA A 48 5.07 11.44 -3.20
N VAL A 49 4.08 11.51 -2.30
CA VAL A 49 2.68 11.15 -2.59
C VAL A 49 1.74 12.28 -2.20
N LEU A 50 0.78 12.55 -3.08
CA LEU A 50 -0.37 13.43 -2.86
C LEU A 50 -1.61 12.75 -3.43
N ALA A 51 -2.71 12.78 -2.69
CA ALA A 51 -4.03 12.43 -3.19
C ALA A 51 -5.03 13.55 -2.84
N ALA A 52 -5.99 13.75 -3.74
CA ALA A 52 -7.11 14.67 -3.56
C ALA A 52 -8.42 13.94 -3.89
N ALA A 53 -9.44 14.17 -3.08
CA ALA A 53 -10.77 13.59 -3.27
C ALA A 53 -11.84 14.61 -2.85
N ASP A 54 -13.11 14.35 -3.21
CA ASP A 54 -14.22 15.17 -2.73
C ASP A 54 -14.21 15.26 -1.19
N ARG A 55 -14.66 16.39 -0.66
CA ARG A 55 -14.67 16.64 0.79
C ARG A 55 -15.46 15.55 1.53
N GLY A 56 -14.83 14.94 2.53
CA GLY A 56 -15.40 13.85 3.33
C GLY A 56 -15.32 12.46 2.69
N ALA A 57 -14.71 12.31 1.51
CA ALA A 57 -14.57 11.02 0.84
C ALA A 57 -13.38 10.19 1.36
N MET A 58 -12.41 10.80 2.05
CA MET A 58 -11.29 10.06 2.64
C MET A 58 -11.67 9.47 3.99
N PHE A 59 -11.25 8.22 4.23
CA PHE A 59 -11.40 7.56 5.52
C PHE A 59 -10.60 8.29 6.62
N ASP A 60 -11.10 8.28 7.85
CA ASP A 60 -10.43 8.92 8.99
C ASP A 60 -9.19 8.11 9.42
N PRO A 61 -7.96 8.63 9.23
CA PRO A 61 -6.75 7.91 9.58
C PRO A 61 -6.51 7.79 11.09
N SER A 62 -7.20 8.60 11.92
CA SER A 62 -6.96 8.63 13.37
C SER A 62 -7.55 7.42 14.12
N ALA A 63 -8.44 6.66 13.46
CA ALA A 63 -9.14 5.53 14.06
C ALA A 63 -8.24 4.32 14.34
N VAL A 64 -7.17 4.12 13.55
CA VAL A 64 -6.29 2.96 13.63
C VAL A 64 -4.88 3.28 13.13
N PHE A 65 -3.86 2.89 13.89
CA PHE A 65 -2.46 3.11 13.51
C PHE A 65 -1.95 2.10 12.46
N TYR A 66 -2.48 0.87 12.48
CA TYR A 66 -2.16 -0.17 11.52
C TYR A 66 -3.43 -0.73 10.89
N MET A 67 -3.31 -1.16 9.64
CA MET A 67 -4.35 -1.86 8.90
C MET A 67 -3.73 -3.07 8.19
N ASP A 68 -4.45 -4.18 8.17
CA ASP A 68 -4.15 -5.29 7.26
C ASP A 68 -4.57 -4.89 5.86
N LYS A 69 -3.71 -5.16 4.87
CA LYS A 69 -3.89 -4.74 3.48
C LYS A 69 -3.86 -5.96 2.56
N LEU A 70 -4.65 -5.89 1.50
CA LEU A 70 -4.63 -6.82 0.37
C LEU A 70 -4.87 -6.01 -0.90
N VAL A 71 -3.88 -5.93 -1.78
CA VAL A 71 -3.96 -5.13 -3.00
C VAL A 71 -3.55 -5.96 -4.21
N THR A 72 -4.34 -5.91 -5.28
CA THR A 72 -4.04 -6.58 -6.55
C THR A 72 -4.53 -5.74 -7.74
N GLY A 73 -4.16 -6.14 -8.96
CA GLY A 73 -4.58 -5.52 -10.19
C GLY A 73 -6.06 -5.80 -10.56
N PRO A 74 -6.63 -5.02 -11.49
CA PRO A 74 -8.03 -5.13 -11.90
C PRO A 74 -8.43 -6.53 -12.37
N GLU A 75 -7.50 -7.29 -12.96
CA GLU A 75 -7.70 -8.65 -13.41
C GLU A 75 -8.09 -9.63 -12.29
N ALA A 76 -7.67 -9.38 -11.05
CA ALA A 76 -7.89 -10.26 -9.91
C ALA A 76 -8.78 -9.63 -8.81
N ALA A 77 -9.13 -8.36 -8.93
CA ALA A 77 -9.79 -7.56 -7.89
C ALA A 77 -11.09 -8.17 -7.37
N ASP A 78 -11.93 -8.72 -8.26
CA ASP A 78 -13.23 -9.32 -7.89
C ASP A 78 -13.10 -10.70 -7.22
N PHE A 79 -11.90 -11.27 -7.15
CA PHE A 79 -11.68 -12.63 -6.66
C PHE A 79 -10.98 -12.68 -5.30
N VAL A 80 -10.30 -11.62 -4.88
CA VAL A 80 -9.55 -11.60 -3.63
C VAL A 80 -10.44 -11.29 -2.41
N ASP A 81 -10.08 -11.82 -1.24
CA ASP A 81 -10.78 -11.62 0.02
C ASP A 81 -9.78 -11.59 1.18
N ILE A 82 -9.69 -10.46 1.88
CA ILE A 82 -8.76 -10.27 2.99
C ILE A 82 -9.02 -11.20 4.18
N ASN A 83 -10.24 -11.75 4.31
CA ASN A 83 -10.59 -12.69 5.38
C ASN A 83 -10.24 -14.14 5.02
N ALA A 84 -9.91 -14.41 3.76
CA ALA A 84 -9.46 -15.72 3.32
C ALA A 84 -7.97 -15.92 3.64
N PRO A 85 -7.51 -17.17 3.83
CA PRO A 85 -6.09 -17.47 3.97
C PRO A 85 -5.27 -16.91 2.79
N VAL A 86 -4.04 -16.45 3.05
CA VAL A 86 -3.18 -15.83 2.04
C VAL A 86 -2.97 -16.75 0.83
N SER A 87 -2.84 -18.05 1.10
CA SER A 87 -2.70 -19.08 0.08
C SER A 87 -3.90 -19.18 -0.87
N VAL A 88 -5.10 -18.89 -0.37
CA VAL A 88 -6.31 -18.86 -1.20
C VAL A 88 -6.26 -17.67 -2.14
N ASN A 89 -5.90 -16.48 -1.65
CA ASN A 89 -5.75 -15.30 -2.50
C ASN A 89 -4.71 -15.48 -3.59
N ILE A 90 -3.54 -16.04 -3.26
CA ILE A 90 -2.49 -16.34 -4.25
C ILE A 90 -3.02 -17.24 -5.37
N ARG A 91 -3.73 -18.33 -5.03
CA ARG A 91 -4.31 -19.23 -6.04
C ARG A 91 -5.37 -18.55 -6.90
N ARG A 92 -6.17 -17.65 -6.32
CA ARG A 92 -7.20 -16.89 -7.04
C ARG A 92 -6.58 -15.87 -7.99
N VAL A 93 -5.57 -15.14 -7.54
CA VAL A 93 -4.78 -14.19 -8.37
C VAL A 93 -4.11 -14.93 -9.53
N ALA A 94 -3.43 -16.06 -9.26
CA ALA A 94 -2.81 -16.88 -10.29
C ALA A 94 -3.84 -17.33 -11.35
N ARG A 95 -4.98 -17.86 -10.90
CA ARG A 95 -6.05 -18.30 -11.80
C ARG A 95 -6.62 -17.15 -12.64
N ALA A 96 -6.85 -15.99 -12.04
CA ALA A 96 -7.35 -14.81 -12.73
C ALA A 96 -6.38 -14.32 -13.81
N LYS A 97 -5.07 -14.46 -13.55
CA LYS A 97 -3.97 -14.13 -14.49
C LYS A 97 -3.63 -15.23 -15.49
N ASN A 98 -4.34 -16.36 -15.47
CA ASN A 98 -4.01 -17.57 -16.25
C ASN A 98 -2.55 -18.03 -16.05
N SER A 99 -2.05 -17.94 -14.82
CA SER A 99 -0.70 -18.35 -14.41
C SER A 99 -0.74 -19.38 -13.27
N MET A 100 0.43 -19.84 -12.83
CA MET A 100 0.57 -20.73 -11.69
C MET A 100 0.89 -19.94 -10.41
N PRO A 101 0.63 -20.49 -9.20
CA PRO A 101 1.00 -19.84 -7.93
C PRO A 101 2.48 -19.42 -7.86
N GLU A 102 3.39 -20.22 -8.45
CA GLU A 102 4.83 -19.94 -8.53
C GLU A 102 5.19 -18.73 -9.40
N ASP A 103 4.30 -18.32 -10.31
CA ASP A 103 4.47 -17.10 -11.11
C ASP A 103 4.08 -15.84 -10.33
N VAL A 104 3.27 -15.96 -9.28
CA VAL A 104 2.79 -14.83 -8.48
C VAL A 104 3.92 -14.26 -7.62
N THR A 105 4.13 -12.94 -7.68
CA THR A 105 5.03 -12.21 -6.78
C THR A 105 4.24 -11.38 -5.78
N VAL A 106 4.42 -11.69 -4.50
CA VAL A 106 3.85 -10.94 -3.38
C VAL A 106 4.89 -9.95 -2.85
N VAL A 107 4.58 -8.66 -2.83
CA VAL A 107 5.40 -7.66 -2.13
C VAL A 107 4.96 -7.57 -0.68
N ILE A 108 5.89 -7.55 0.27
CA ILE A 108 5.56 -7.50 1.69
C ILE A 108 6.64 -6.75 2.49
N LEU A 109 6.22 -6.01 3.51
CA LEU A 109 7.15 -5.38 4.46
C LEU A 109 7.92 -6.45 5.23
N ASP A 110 9.24 -6.35 5.25
CA ASP A 110 10.11 -7.24 6.02
C ASP A 110 10.03 -6.87 7.50
N ARG A 111 9.18 -7.58 8.24
CA ARG A 111 8.87 -7.34 9.65
C ARG A 111 8.63 -8.66 10.37
N PRO A 112 9.04 -8.80 11.64
CA PRO A 112 8.77 -10.01 12.43
C PRO A 112 7.29 -10.39 12.50
N ARG A 113 6.39 -9.40 12.54
CA ARG A 113 4.92 -9.64 12.54
C ARG A 113 4.39 -10.33 11.28
N HIS A 114 5.16 -10.37 10.19
CA HIS A 114 4.76 -10.99 8.92
C HIS A 114 5.33 -12.40 8.71
N GLU A 115 6.07 -12.97 9.67
CA GLU A 115 6.69 -14.30 9.52
C GLU A 115 5.66 -15.40 9.20
N GLY A 116 4.46 -15.34 9.81
CA GLY A 116 3.37 -16.26 9.52
C GLY A 116 2.84 -16.14 8.08
N ILE A 117 2.62 -14.92 7.62
CA ILE A 117 2.19 -14.62 6.24
C ILE A 117 3.26 -15.08 5.25
N VAL A 118 4.53 -14.76 5.50
CA VAL A 118 5.69 -15.16 4.68
C VAL A 118 5.77 -16.68 4.54
N LYS A 119 5.53 -17.42 5.64
CA LYS A 119 5.49 -18.87 5.61
C LYS A 119 4.38 -19.38 4.69
N GLU A 120 3.16 -18.86 4.84
CA GLU A 120 2.02 -19.27 4.00
C GLU A 120 2.27 -18.95 2.51
N ILE A 121 2.85 -17.78 2.19
CA ILE A 121 3.23 -17.44 0.81
C ILE A 121 4.22 -18.47 0.26
N ARG A 122 5.29 -18.78 0.99
CA ARG A 122 6.31 -19.76 0.57
C ARG A 122 5.72 -21.16 0.35
N GLU A 123 4.79 -21.59 1.20
CA GLU A 123 4.12 -22.89 1.06
C GLU A 123 3.29 -23.01 -0.23
N THR A 124 2.86 -21.89 -0.82
CA THR A 124 2.20 -21.91 -2.13
C THR A 124 3.14 -22.00 -3.32
N GLY A 125 4.43 -21.78 -3.13
CA GLY A 125 5.42 -21.64 -4.21
C GLY A 125 5.57 -20.22 -4.78
N ALA A 126 4.70 -19.28 -4.38
CA ALA A 126 4.79 -17.89 -4.83
C ALA A 126 6.10 -17.21 -4.41
N ARG A 127 6.51 -16.24 -5.22
CA ARG A 127 7.71 -15.42 -5.01
C ARG A 127 7.41 -14.30 -4.02
N ILE A 128 8.43 -13.89 -3.25
CA ILE A 128 8.33 -12.78 -2.30
C ILE A 128 9.31 -11.68 -2.69
N LYS A 129 8.80 -10.45 -2.77
CA LYS A 129 9.60 -9.23 -2.84
C LYS A 129 9.54 -8.52 -1.49
N PHE A 130 10.58 -8.67 -0.69
CA PHE A 130 10.70 -7.93 0.57
C PHE A 130 10.97 -6.45 0.31
N ILE A 131 10.29 -5.60 1.06
CA ILE A 131 10.55 -4.16 1.14
C ILE A 131 10.79 -3.76 2.60
N SER A 132 11.74 -2.86 2.85
CA SER A 132 11.95 -2.36 4.21
C SER A 132 10.89 -1.32 4.57
N ASP A 133 10.51 -0.45 3.66
CA ASP A 133 9.52 0.62 3.83
C ASP A 133 8.83 0.83 2.47
N GLY A 134 7.82 1.69 2.40
CA GLY A 134 7.25 2.06 1.11
C GLY A 134 6.07 1.20 0.65
N ASP A 135 5.06 0.97 1.50
CA ASP A 135 3.93 0.12 1.11
C ASP A 135 2.90 0.83 0.22
N VAL A 136 2.94 2.17 0.10
CA VAL A 136 2.18 2.90 -0.93
C VAL A 136 2.77 2.60 -2.30
N ALA A 137 4.10 2.71 -2.44
CA ALA A 137 4.80 2.28 -3.65
C ALA A 137 4.55 0.80 -3.97
N GLY A 138 4.58 -0.06 -2.94
CA GLY A 138 4.24 -1.48 -3.02
C GLY A 138 2.85 -1.73 -3.60
N SER A 139 1.84 -1.00 -3.10
CA SER A 139 0.44 -1.13 -3.48
C SER A 139 0.22 -0.72 -4.93
N ILE A 140 0.84 0.39 -5.35
CA ILE A 140 0.80 0.86 -6.74
C ILE A 140 1.48 -0.14 -7.68
N MET A 141 2.57 -0.78 -7.25
CA MET A 141 3.21 -1.84 -8.03
C MET A 141 2.27 -3.03 -8.25
N ALA A 142 1.60 -3.52 -7.20
CA ALA A 142 0.68 -4.65 -7.28
C ALA A 142 -0.57 -4.36 -8.13
N ALA A 143 -1.03 -3.11 -8.14
CA ALA A 143 -2.21 -2.68 -8.90
C ALA A 143 -1.91 -2.38 -10.38
N ARG A 144 -0.64 -2.36 -10.81
CA ARG A 144 -0.22 -1.97 -12.17
C ARG A 144 0.41 -3.14 -12.91
N GLU A 145 0.02 -3.27 -14.18
CA GLU A 145 0.64 -4.22 -15.10
C GLU A 145 2.11 -3.88 -15.38
N GLY A 146 2.93 -4.91 -15.64
CA GLY A 146 4.32 -4.75 -16.08
C GLY A 146 5.34 -4.44 -14.98
N THR A 147 4.93 -4.42 -13.71
CA THR A 147 5.81 -4.14 -12.55
C THR A 147 6.53 -5.39 -12.03
N GLY A 148 6.02 -6.58 -12.40
CA GLY A 148 6.46 -7.87 -11.86
C GLY A 148 6.00 -8.13 -10.42
N VAL A 149 5.05 -7.34 -9.90
CA VAL A 149 4.40 -7.55 -8.59
C VAL A 149 2.91 -7.77 -8.84
N ASP A 150 2.34 -8.80 -8.21
CA ASP A 150 0.97 -9.24 -8.48
C ASP A 150 0.02 -9.01 -7.30
N LEU A 151 0.59 -8.94 -6.10
CA LEU A 151 -0.13 -8.86 -4.84
C LEU A 151 0.71 -8.08 -3.83
N LEU A 152 0.07 -7.26 -3.01
CA LEU A 152 0.60 -6.75 -1.74
C LEU A 152 -0.27 -7.28 -0.60
#